data_AF-A0A972JRT2-F1
#
_entry.id   AF-A0A972JRT2-F1
#
_cell.length_a   1.000
_cell.length_b   1.000
_cell.length_c   1.000
_cell.angle_alpha   90.00
_cell.angle_beta   90.00
_cell.angle_gamma   90.00
#
_symmetry.space_group_name_H-M   'P 1'
#
loop_
_entity.id
_entity.type
_entity.pdbx_description
1 polymer ?
#
loop_
_entity_poly.entity_id
_entity_poly.type
_entity_poly.pdbx_seq_one_letter_code
_entity_poly.pdbx_strand_id
1 'polypeptide(L)'
;MTDSDFVLDSAKFYLGLKELVRVDRETKERITKPLYTFDQIVYRLYVPTSFFQENALLTRKLVDGPESISEDFELRKGDLTELGYELFRSAHSKWLGALDRKAAGKAVDATDAEGIRQDWLRSSKADQIFKTHLKKLKELHPNLS
;
A
#
# COMPACT_ATOMS: atom_id res chain seq x y z
N MET A 1 22.61 12.29 6.36
CA MET A 1 21.18 11.92 6.32
C MET A 1 21.05 10.63 7.09
N THR A 2 20.35 10.65 8.22
CA THR A 2 20.08 9.45 9.01
C THR A 2 19.13 8.54 8.24
N ASP A 3 19.36 7.23 8.30
CA ASP A 3 18.54 6.19 7.65
C ASP A 3 17.03 6.28 7.98
N SER A 4 16.66 7.01 9.04
CA SER A 4 15.28 7.29 9.48
C SER A 4 14.42 8.00 8.44
N ASP A 5 15.02 8.82 7.58
CA ASP A 5 14.27 9.75 6.72
C ASP A 5 13.87 9.14 5.37
N PHE A 6 14.28 7.89 5.11
CA PHE A 6 13.99 7.21 3.86
C PHE A 6 12.49 6.88 3.73
N VAL A 7 11.83 7.47 2.75
CA VAL A 7 10.43 7.20 2.40
C VAL A 7 10.34 5.82 1.73
N LEU A 8 9.55 4.93 2.32
CA LEU A 8 9.32 3.57 1.81
C LEU A 8 8.10 3.50 0.91
N ASP A 9 7.04 4.22 1.27
CA ASP A 9 5.84 4.34 0.46
C ASP A 9 5.19 5.72 0.67
N SER A 10 4.50 6.24 -0.35
CA SER A 10 3.88 7.56 -0.28
C SER A 10 2.70 7.73 -1.22
N ALA A 11 1.76 8.59 -0.85
CA ALA A 11 0.65 8.96 -1.72
C ALA A 11 1.14 9.65 -3.01
N LYS A 12 2.14 10.54 -2.89
CA LYS A 12 2.76 11.23 -4.04
C LYS A 12 3.31 10.27 -5.09
N PHE A 13 3.95 9.18 -4.67
CA PHE A 13 4.45 8.17 -5.60
C PHE A 13 3.31 7.64 -6.48
N TYR A 14 2.20 7.20 -5.87
CA TYR A 14 1.08 6.64 -6.62
C TYR A 14 0.29 7.68 -7.42
N LEU A 15 0.13 8.91 -6.91
CA LEU A 15 -0.47 10.04 -7.66
C LEU A 15 0.32 10.36 -8.93
N GLY A 16 1.64 10.16 -8.89
CA GLY A 16 2.52 10.35 -10.05
C GLY A 16 2.45 9.24 -11.10
N LEU A 17 1.91 8.07 -10.76
CA LEU A 17 1.84 6.94 -11.70
C LEU A 17 0.74 7.18 -12.74
N LYS A 18 1.11 7.01 -14.01
CA LYS A 18 0.23 7.22 -15.15
C LYS A 18 0.30 6.03 -16.09
N GLU A 19 -0.83 5.65 -16.67
CA GLU A 19 -0.91 4.67 -17.74
C GLU A 19 -1.10 5.35 -19.10
N LEU A 20 -0.48 4.77 -20.14
CA LEU A 20 -0.67 5.21 -21.51
C LEU A 20 -2.02 4.71 -22.02
N VAL A 21 -2.91 5.64 -22.36
CA VAL A 21 -4.22 5.31 -22.95
C VAL A 21 -4.06 5.11 -24.45
N ARG A 22 -3.41 6.07 -25.11
CA ARG A 22 -3.15 6.05 -26.56
C ARG A 22 -2.06 7.05 -26.92
N VAL A 23 -1.55 6.92 -28.14
CA VAL A 23 -0.71 7.94 -28.78
C VAL A 23 -1.56 8.66 -29.81
N ASP A 24 -1.60 9.99 -29.73
CA ASP A 24 -2.26 10.81 -30.73
C ASP A 24 -1.61 10.59 -32.10
N ARG A 25 -2.43 10.35 -33.15
CA ARG A 25 -1.91 9.99 -34.46
C ARG A 25 -1.30 11.17 -35.20
N GLU A 26 -1.81 12.37 -34.95
CA GLU A 26 -1.42 13.61 -35.61
C GLU A 26 -0.26 14.27 -34.87
N THR A 27 -0.39 14.48 -33.55
CA THR A 27 0.62 15.18 -32.75
C THR A 27 1.73 14.26 -32.23
N LYS A 28 1.54 12.94 -32.33
CA LYS A 28 2.42 11.91 -31.70
C LYS A 28 2.52 12.03 -30.18
N GLU A 29 1.68 12.83 -29.55
CA GLU A 29 1.69 13.01 -28.10
C GLU A 29 1.12 11.79 -27.38
N ARG A 30 1.68 11.51 -26.20
CA ARG A 30 1.20 10.43 -25.33
C ARG A 30 0.03 10.93 -24.50
N ILE A 31 -1.15 10.37 -24.72
CA ILE A 31 -2.33 10.63 -23.90
C ILE A 31 -2.32 9.64 -22.75
N THR A 32 -2.18 10.15 -21.52
CA THR A 32 -2.08 9.36 -20.30
C THR A 32 -3.21 9.68 -19.33
N LYS A 33 -3.58 8.73 -18.48
CA LYS A 33 -4.45 8.95 -17.32
C LYS A 33 -3.76 8.47 -16.03
N PRO A 34 -4.16 8.96 -14.84
CA PRO A 34 -3.69 8.41 -13.58
C PRO A 34 -3.89 6.89 -13.54
N LEU A 35 -2.87 6.17 -13.08
CA LEU A 35 -2.95 4.72 -12.90
C LEU A 35 -3.88 4.36 -11.72
N TYR A 36 -3.94 5.22 -10.70
CA TYR A 36 -4.76 5.05 -9.52
C TYR A 36 -5.62 6.28 -9.24
N THR A 37 -6.84 6.06 -8.76
CA THR A 37 -7.64 7.11 -8.11
C THR A 37 -7.13 7.36 -6.69
N PHE A 38 -7.47 8.52 -6.10
CA PHE A 38 -7.04 8.82 -4.73
C PHE A 38 -7.57 7.79 -3.72
N ASP A 39 -8.80 7.30 -3.87
CA ASP A 39 -9.35 6.25 -3.01
C ASP A 39 -8.56 4.94 -3.09
N GLN A 40 -8.08 4.57 -4.28
CA GLN A 40 -7.21 3.40 -4.45
C GLN A 40 -5.86 3.61 -3.76
N ILE A 41 -5.36 4.84 -3.72
CA ILE A 41 -4.13 5.21 -3.04
C ILE A 41 -4.30 5.14 -1.52
N VAL A 42 -5.39 5.69 -1.00
CA VAL A 42 -5.80 5.55 0.41
C VAL A 42 -5.77 4.07 0.81
N TYR A 43 -6.35 3.21 -0.02
CA TYR A 43 -6.34 1.77 0.21
C TYR A 43 -4.93 1.15 0.20
N ARG A 44 -4.10 1.47 -0.79
CA ARG A 44 -2.72 0.94 -0.91
C ARG A 44 -1.85 1.29 0.29
N LEU A 45 -2.13 2.41 0.96
CA LEU A 45 -1.32 2.91 2.07
C LEU A 45 -1.92 2.57 3.44
N TYR A 46 -3.23 2.74 3.59
CA TYR A 46 -3.92 2.51 4.87
C TYR A 46 -3.84 1.05 5.28
N VAL A 47 -4.20 0.11 4.40
CA VAL A 47 -4.31 -1.31 4.75
C VAL A 47 -2.96 -1.88 5.22
N PRO A 48 -1.82 -1.58 4.56
CA PRO A 48 -0.54 -1.99 5.10
C PRO A 48 -0.17 -1.31 6.42
N THR A 49 -0.38 0.00 6.50
CA THR A 49 -0.02 0.76 7.69
C THR A 49 -0.82 0.32 8.91
N SER A 50 -2.13 0.06 8.75
CA SER A 50 -2.98 -0.43 9.84
C SER A 50 -2.53 -1.82 10.30
N PHE A 51 -2.16 -2.71 9.38
CA PHE A 51 -1.63 -4.02 9.74
C PHE A 51 -0.33 -3.90 10.56
N PHE A 52 0.61 -3.06 10.11
CA PHE A 52 1.85 -2.85 10.87
C PHE A 52 1.54 -2.30 12.27
N GLN A 53 0.59 -1.37 12.37
CA GLN A 53 0.16 -0.79 13.66
C GLN A 53 -0.46 -1.84 14.60
N GLU A 54 -1.42 -2.63 14.11
CA GLU A 54 -2.12 -3.67 14.88
C GLU A 54 -1.19 -4.78 15.39
N ASN A 55 -0.07 -5.00 14.71
CA ASN A 55 0.91 -6.02 15.05
C ASN A 55 2.14 -5.46 15.81
N ALA A 56 2.06 -4.21 16.28
CA ALA A 56 3.15 -3.52 16.98
C ALA A 56 4.47 -3.48 16.17
N LEU A 57 4.37 -3.34 14.85
CA LEU A 57 5.49 -3.23 13.91
C LEU A 57 5.80 -1.78 13.52
N LEU A 58 5.12 -0.82 14.13
CA LEU A 58 5.41 0.60 14.01
C LEU A 58 6.01 1.16 15.31
N THR A 59 6.87 2.16 15.17
CA THR A 59 7.47 2.91 16.30
C THR A 59 6.55 4.01 16.82
N ARG A 60 5.53 4.39 16.05
CA ARG A 60 4.51 5.38 16.43
C ARG A 60 3.17 5.06 15.77
N LYS A 61 2.10 5.68 16.28
CA LYS A 61 0.79 5.64 15.63
C LYS A 61 0.83 6.50 14.36
N LEU A 62 0.37 5.95 13.24
CA LEU A 62 0.33 6.64 11.95
C LEU A 62 -1.08 6.84 11.40
N VAL A 63 -2.01 5.94 11.73
CA VAL A 63 -3.37 5.96 11.18
C VAL A 63 -4.42 5.73 12.27
N ASP A 64 -5.50 6.50 12.20
CA ASP A 64 -6.72 6.31 13.01
C ASP A 64 -7.86 5.68 12.20
N GLY A 65 -7.79 5.84 10.87
CA GLY A 65 -8.72 5.33 9.89
C GLY A 65 -8.23 5.66 8.48
N PRO A 66 -8.93 5.23 7.42
CA PRO A 66 -8.56 5.52 6.04
C PRO A 66 -8.42 7.03 5.74
N GLU A 67 -9.21 7.86 6.43
CA GLU A 67 -9.18 9.33 6.35
C GLU A 67 -7.86 9.95 6.83
N SER A 68 -7.02 9.19 7.54
CA SER A 68 -5.67 9.63 7.91
C SER A 68 -4.70 9.68 6.72
N ILE A 69 -5.04 9.04 5.59
CA ILE A 69 -4.22 9.09 4.38
C ILE A 69 -4.55 10.35 3.57
N SER A 70 -3.61 11.29 3.54
CA SER A 70 -3.64 12.48 2.70
C SER A 70 -2.72 12.32 1.48
N GLU A 71 -2.75 13.29 0.56
CA GLU A 71 -1.82 13.36 -0.58
C GLU A 71 -0.35 13.49 -0.16
N ASP A 72 -0.10 13.96 1.07
CA ASP A 72 1.23 14.10 1.66
C ASP A 72 1.61 12.93 2.58
N PHE A 73 0.77 11.89 2.67
CA PHE A 73 1.06 10.74 3.51
C PHE A 73 2.32 10.02 3.04
N GLU A 74 3.18 9.67 4.00
CA GLU A 74 4.41 8.92 3.80
C GLU A 74 4.58 7.90 4.92
N LEU A 75 4.94 6.68 4.54
CA LEU A 75 5.49 5.67 5.45
C LEU A 75 7.01 5.69 5.30
N ARG A 76 7.73 5.98 6.38
CA ARG A 76 9.19 6.08 6.39
C ARG A 76 9.80 4.87 7.08
N LYS A 77 11.09 4.59 6.79
CA LYS A 77 11.84 3.51 7.47
C LYS A 77 11.80 3.67 8.99
N GLY A 78 12.00 4.89 9.50
CA GLY A 78 11.97 5.16 10.94
C GLY A 78 10.62 4.94 11.62
N ASP A 79 9.53 4.84 10.84
CA ASP A 79 8.21 4.53 11.38
C ASP A 79 8.04 3.03 11.67
N LEU A 80 8.89 2.16 11.12
CA LEU A 80 8.83 0.71 11.30
C LEU A 80 9.82 0.25 12.37
N THR A 81 9.45 -0.80 13.11
CA THR A 81 10.43 -1.58 13.89
C THR A 81 11.36 -2.35 12.94
N GLU A 82 12.41 -2.99 13.46
CA GLU A 82 13.29 -3.80 12.62
C GLU A 82 12.52 -4.95 11.98
N LEU A 83 11.68 -5.62 12.77
CA LEU A 83 10.79 -6.67 12.27
C LEU A 83 9.77 -6.13 11.24
N GLY A 84 9.23 -4.94 11.48
CA GLY A 84 8.33 -4.27 10.54
C GLY A 84 8.98 -3.97 9.20
N TYR A 85 10.23 -3.49 9.22
CA TYR A 85 11.01 -3.21 8.03
C TYR A 85 11.33 -4.48 7.22
N GLU A 86 11.71 -5.57 7.88
CA GLU A 86 11.96 -6.85 7.21
C GLU A 86 10.68 -7.46 6.60
N LEU A 87 9.55 -7.33 7.29
CA LEU A 87 8.25 -7.73 6.73
C LEU A 87 7.90 -6.89 5.50
N PHE A 88 8.10 -5.56 5.56
CA PHE A 88 7.88 -4.67 4.43
C PHE A 88 8.73 -5.10 3.22
N ARG A 89 10.03 -5.28 3.40
CA ARG A 89 10.94 -5.70 2.31
C ARG A 89 10.55 -7.03 1.67
N SER A 90 10.16 -8.02 2.48
CA SER A 90 9.97 -9.41 2.02
C SER A 90 8.58 -9.71 1.43
N ALA A 91 7.56 -8.93 1.83
CA ALA A 91 6.17 -9.24 1.53
C ALA A 91 5.37 -8.10 0.88
N HIS A 92 5.82 -6.83 0.96
CA HIS A 92 5.02 -5.68 0.53
C HIS A 92 4.61 -5.75 -0.95
N SER A 93 5.56 -6.00 -1.87
CA SER A 93 5.25 -6.09 -3.32
C SER A 93 4.30 -7.24 -3.66
N LYS A 94 4.47 -8.41 -3.01
CA LYS A 94 3.57 -9.57 -3.19
C LYS A 94 2.17 -9.25 -2.70
N TRP A 95 2.09 -8.47 -1.62
CA TRP A 95 0.82 -8.05 -1.07
C TRP A 95 0.13 -7.06 -2.00
N LEU A 96 0.80 -6.00 -2.43
CA LEU A 96 0.27 -5.06 -3.43
C LEU A 96 -0.21 -5.79 -4.68
N GLY A 97 0.56 -6.76 -5.20
CA GLY A 97 0.11 -7.56 -6.34
C GLY A 97 -1.13 -8.42 -6.06
N ALA A 98 -1.37 -8.85 -4.82
CA ALA A 98 -2.60 -9.55 -4.44
C ALA A 98 -3.79 -8.58 -4.29
N LEU A 99 -3.52 -7.38 -3.78
CA LEU A 99 -4.48 -6.28 -3.75
C LEU A 99 -4.92 -5.90 -5.17
N ASP A 100 -4.01 -5.88 -6.13
CA ASP A 100 -4.30 -5.48 -7.50
C ASP A 100 -5.13 -6.52 -8.26
N ARG A 101 -4.82 -7.81 -8.08
CA ARG A 101 -5.51 -8.90 -8.79
C ARG A 101 -7.00 -9.00 -8.45
N LYS A 102 -7.37 -8.75 -7.19
CA LYS A 102 -8.79 -8.79 -6.80
C LYS A 102 -9.51 -7.50 -7.20
N ALA A 103 -8.79 -6.36 -7.35
CA ALA A 103 -9.34 -5.11 -7.87
C ALA A 103 -9.55 -5.19 -9.40
N ALA A 104 -8.65 -5.87 -10.11
CA ALA A 104 -8.73 -6.10 -11.56
C ALA A 104 -9.81 -7.10 -12.01
N GLY A 105 -10.45 -7.82 -11.07
CA GLY A 105 -11.54 -8.77 -11.36
C GLY A 105 -12.93 -8.15 -11.48
N LYS A 106 -13.09 -6.89 -11.06
CA LYS A 106 -14.26 -6.06 -11.34
C LYS A 106 -13.74 -4.88 -12.15
N ALA A 107 -14.24 -4.64 -13.36
CA ALA A 107 -14.00 -3.36 -14.00
C ALA A 107 -14.56 -2.29 -13.04
N VAL A 108 -13.67 -1.58 -12.35
CA VAL A 108 -14.05 -0.59 -11.35
C VAL A 108 -14.49 0.64 -12.12
N ASP A 109 -15.79 0.73 -12.41
CA ASP A 109 -16.38 2.03 -12.71
C ASP A 109 -16.12 2.93 -11.50
N ALA A 110 -15.61 4.13 -11.77
CA ALA A 110 -15.13 5.10 -10.77
C ALA A 110 -16.19 5.51 -9.71
N THR A 111 -17.45 5.13 -9.91
CA THR A 111 -18.58 5.38 -9.02
C THR A 111 -18.77 4.38 -7.88
N ASP A 112 -18.03 3.26 -7.82
CA ASP A 112 -18.19 2.21 -6.78
C ASP A 112 -16.96 2.07 -5.84
N ALA A 113 -16.14 3.11 -5.74
CA ALA A 113 -14.93 3.12 -4.92
C ALA A 113 -15.22 2.86 -3.42
N GLU A 114 -16.35 3.36 -2.90
CA GLU A 114 -16.77 3.15 -1.51
C GLU A 114 -17.33 1.73 -1.25
N GLY A 115 -18.00 1.11 -2.25
CA GLY A 115 -18.43 -0.30 -2.15
C GLY A 115 -17.24 -1.27 -2.15
N ILE A 116 -16.21 -0.96 -2.93
CA ILE A 116 -14.94 -1.68 -2.93
C ILE A 116 -14.20 -1.45 -1.60
N ARG A 117 -14.21 -0.25 -1.03
CA ARG A 117 -13.62 0.01 0.30
C ARG A 117 -14.22 -0.90 1.39
N GLN A 118 -15.55 -1.05 1.42
CA GLN A 118 -16.26 -1.85 2.43
C GLN A 118 -16.09 -3.37 2.25
N ASP A 119 -16.14 -3.87 1.01
CA ASP A 119 -15.94 -5.30 0.71
C ASP A 119 -14.49 -5.77 0.97
N TRP A 120 -13.54 -4.83 1.08
CA TRP A 120 -12.12 -5.13 1.13
C TRP A 120 -11.45 -4.93 2.48
N LEU A 121 -11.97 -4.03 3.32
CA LEU A 121 -11.72 -4.09 4.77
C LEU A 121 -12.07 -5.46 5.36
N ARG A 122 -12.89 -6.26 4.66
CA ARG A 122 -13.26 -7.64 5.00
C ARG A 122 -12.39 -8.73 4.33
N SER A 123 -11.37 -8.37 3.55
CA SER A 123 -10.63 -9.33 2.71
C SER A 123 -9.59 -10.16 3.48
N SER A 124 -10.02 -11.31 4.00
CA SER A 124 -9.20 -12.28 4.75
C SER A 124 -7.91 -12.76 4.05
N LYS A 125 -7.85 -12.72 2.71
CA LYS A 125 -6.71 -13.26 1.94
C LYS A 125 -5.49 -12.33 1.85
N ALA A 126 -5.73 -11.02 1.89
CA ALA A 126 -4.68 -10.00 1.93
C ALA A 126 -3.92 -10.06 3.26
N ASP A 127 -4.70 -10.04 4.34
CA ASP A 127 -4.26 -10.22 5.72
C ASP A 127 -3.48 -11.55 5.92
N GLN A 128 -3.92 -12.64 5.28
CA GLN A 128 -3.19 -13.93 5.31
C GLN A 128 -1.76 -13.85 4.77
N ILE A 129 -1.46 -13.02 3.77
CA ILE A 129 -0.09 -12.92 3.20
C ILE A 129 0.86 -12.39 4.26
N PHE A 130 0.49 -11.28 4.89
CA PHE A 130 1.30 -10.64 5.92
C PHE A 130 1.35 -11.46 7.20
N LYS A 131 0.25 -12.06 7.67
CA LYS A 131 0.27 -13.00 8.80
C LYS A 131 1.20 -14.18 8.56
N THR A 132 1.19 -14.74 7.35
CA THR A 132 2.07 -15.88 7.00
C THR A 132 3.53 -15.49 6.99
N HIS A 133 3.88 -14.34 6.41
CA HIS A 133 5.27 -13.88 6.37
C HIS A 133 5.76 -13.42 7.74
N LEU A 134 4.91 -12.73 8.51
CA LEU A 134 5.23 -12.33 9.89
C LEU A 134 5.50 -13.54 10.77
N LYS A 135 4.67 -14.59 10.68
CA LYS A 135 4.90 -15.84 11.41
C LYS A 135 6.26 -16.44 11.07
N LYS A 136 6.58 -16.58 9.77
CA LYS A 136 7.86 -17.11 9.32
C LYS A 136 9.05 -16.27 9.78
N LEU A 137 8.93 -14.95 9.74
CA LEU A 137 9.99 -14.05 10.19
C LEU A 137 10.24 -14.18 11.69
N LYS A 138 9.18 -14.25 12.51
CA LYS A 138 9.31 -14.49 13.96
C LYS A 138 9.95 -15.85 14.27
N GLU A 139 9.66 -16.88 13.47
CA GLU A 139 10.27 -18.21 13.60
C GLU A 139 11.76 -18.22 13.20
N LEU A 140 12.13 -17.51 12.12
CA LEU A 140 13.50 -17.46 11.61
C LEU A 140 14.40 -16.49 12.39
N HIS A 141 13.81 -15.44 12.95
CA HIS A 141 14.51 -14.35 13.62
C HIS A 141 13.82 -13.98 14.94
N PRO A 142 13.88 -14.86 15.95
CA PRO A 142 13.18 -14.65 17.23
C PRO A 142 13.69 -13.43 18.01
N ASN A 143 14.85 -12.89 17.65
CA ASN A 143 15.49 -11.75 18.32
C ASN A 143 15.16 -10.40 17.67
N LEU A 144 14.46 -10.36 16.53
CA LEU A 144 14.03 -9.10 15.93
C LEU A 144 12.83 -8.54 16.68
N SER A 145 12.93 -7.27 17.10
CA SER A 145 11.84 -6.48 17.70
C SER A 145 11.22 -5.53 16.68
#